data_AF-A0A933FA03-F1
#
_entry.id   AF-A0A933FA03-F1
#
_cell.length_a   1.000
_cell.length_b   1.000
_cell.length_c   1.000
_cell.angle_alpha   90.00
_cell.angle_beta   90.00
_cell.angle_gamma   90.00
#
_symmetry.space_group_name_H-M   'P 1'
#
loop_
_entity.id
_entity.type
_entity.pdbx_description
1 polymer ?
#
loop_
_entity_poly.entity_id
_entity_poly.type
_entity_poly.pdbx_seq_one_letter_code
_entity_poly.pdbx_strand_id
1 'polypeptide(L)'
;MKSLLILAGVGQLGLALASLALPRILRWRDETARLRPLTRQVFWTYATYIWVTNICFGVLSAFAPEWLLERTALARAVTGYITAYWGARLLVQFVFFHRSAAPSGAFYRAAEAVLVSLFLFLTAVYGYTTVS
;
A
#
# COMPACT_ATOMS: atom_id res chain seq x y z
N MET A 1 14.33 -13.98 6.65
CA MET A 1 13.85 -12.59 6.73
C MET A 1 14.14 -11.79 5.47
N LYS A 2 15.40 -11.70 5.01
CA LYS A 2 15.78 -10.99 3.77
C LYS A 2 14.87 -11.26 2.57
N SER A 3 14.63 -12.53 2.22
CA SER A 3 13.77 -12.89 1.08
C SER A 3 12.32 -12.42 1.24
N LEU A 4 11.80 -12.35 2.48
CA LEU A 4 10.46 -11.84 2.76
C LEU A 4 10.38 -10.33 2.56
N LEU A 5 11.42 -9.58 2.95
CA LEU A 5 11.52 -8.14 2.68
C LEU A 5 11.64 -7.84 1.19
N ILE A 6 12.39 -8.65 0.44
CA ILE A 6 12.47 -8.53 -1.02
C ILE A 6 11.09 -8.78 -1.63
N LEU A 7 10.39 -9.84 -1.21
CA LEU A 7 9.04 -10.15 -1.68
C LEU A 7 8.04 -9.04 -1.31
N ALA A 8 8.15 -8.47 -0.11
CA ALA A 8 7.37 -7.31 0.32
C ALA A 8 7.67 -6.08 -0.54
N GLY A 9 8.93 -5.87 -0.91
CA GLY A 9 9.35 -4.81 -1.82
C GLY A 9 8.74 -4.96 -3.20
N VAL A 10 8.89 -6.14 -3.81
CA VAL A 10 8.32 -6.48 -5.12
C VAL A 10 6.79 -6.37 -5.10
N GLY A 11 6.13 -6.83 -4.03
CA GLY A 11 4.68 -6.71 -3.88
C GLY A 11 4.19 -5.27 -3.87
N GLN A 12 4.90 -4.36 -3.18
CA GLN A 12 4.58 -2.93 -3.16
C GLN A 12 4.81 -2.26 -4.51
N LEU A 13 5.89 -2.63 -5.22
CA LEU A 13 6.13 -2.15 -6.57
C LEU A 13 5.05 -2.64 -7.55
N GLY A 14 4.67 -3.93 -7.46
CA GLY A 14 3.57 -4.49 -8.23
C GLY A 14 2.25 -3.79 -7.94
N LEU A 15 1.96 -3.48 -6.67
CA LEU A 15 0.79 -2.69 -6.28
C LEU A 15 0.83 -1.27 -6.86
N ALA A 16 1.99 -0.60 -6.82
CA ALA A 16 2.15 0.74 -7.40
C ALA A 16 1.94 0.72 -8.93
N LEU A 17 2.46 -0.29 -9.62
CA LEU A 17 2.24 -0.49 -11.05
C LEU A 17 0.77 -0.76 -11.37
N ALA A 18 0.12 -1.66 -10.63
CA ALA A 18 -1.31 -1.93 -10.78
C ALA A 18 -2.16 -0.67 -10.51
N SER A 19 -1.73 0.17 -9.57
CA SER A 19 -2.42 1.43 -9.22
C SER A 19 -2.42 2.44 -10.37
N LEU A 20 -1.49 2.36 -11.33
CA LEU A 20 -1.51 3.22 -12.53
C LEU A 20 -2.68 2.89 -13.48
N ALA A 21 -3.21 1.67 -13.43
CA ALA A 21 -4.36 1.27 -14.24
C ALA A 21 -5.69 1.73 -13.62
N LEU A 22 -5.77 1.87 -12.28
CA LEU A 22 -7.00 2.21 -11.57
C LEU A 22 -7.66 3.53 -12.03
N PRO A 23 -6.92 4.65 -12.24
CA PRO A 23 -7.51 5.88 -12.75
C PRO A 23 -8.28 5.72 -14.06
N ARG A 24 -7.82 4.82 -14.94
CA ARG A 24 -8.47 4.55 -16.22
C ARG A 24 -9.65 3.58 -16.06
N ILE A 25 -9.45 2.46 -15.34
CA ILE A 25 -10.47 1.41 -15.15
C ILE A 25 -11.70 1.96 -14.43
N LEU A 26 -11.48 2.77 -13.38
CA LEU A 26 -12.55 3.32 -12.55
C LEU A 26 -13.01 4.71 -13.00
N ARG A 27 -12.50 5.21 -14.14
CA ARG A 27 -12.83 6.53 -14.70
C ARG A 27 -12.69 7.66 -13.67
N TRP A 28 -11.65 7.61 -12.83
CA TRP A 28 -11.43 8.61 -11.76
C TRP A 28 -11.31 10.03 -12.30
N ARG A 29 -10.84 10.23 -13.53
CA ARG A 29 -10.86 11.56 -14.16
C ARG A 29 -12.27 12.13 -14.27
N ASP A 30 -13.26 11.31 -14.64
CA ASP A 30 -14.65 11.74 -14.78
C ASP A 30 -15.29 11.98 -13.41
N GLU A 31 -15.04 11.09 -12.45
CA GLU A 31 -15.58 11.22 -11.08
C GLU A 31 -14.96 12.42 -10.34
N THR A 32 -13.64 12.57 -10.40
CA THR A 32 -12.95 13.69 -9.75
C THR A 32 -13.24 15.03 -10.42
N ALA A 33 -13.66 15.04 -11.69
CA ALA A 33 -14.08 16.27 -12.38
C ALA A 33 -15.36 16.87 -11.79
N ARG A 34 -16.21 16.07 -11.14
CA ARG A 34 -17.42 16.52 -10.43
C ARG A 34 -17.11 17.21 -9.09
N LEU A 35 -15.90 17.05 -8.57
CA LEU A 35 -15.47 17.67 -7.33
C LEU A 35 -15.14 19.16 -7.53
N ARG A 36 -15.23 19.94 -6.45
CA ARG A 36 -14.72 21.32 -6.43
C ARG A 36 -13.23 21.32 -6.83
N PRO A 37 -12.74 22.33 -7.60
CA PRO A 37 -11.38 22.33 -8.13
C PRO A 37 -10.29 22.11 -7.06
N LEU A 38 -10.44 22.74 -5.88
CA LEU A 38 -9.51 22.58 -4.76
C LEU A 38 -9.50 21.14 -4.23
N THR A 39 -10.68 20.56 -3.99
CA THR A 39 -10.82 19.17 -3.52
C THR A 39 -10.23 18.17 -4.52
N ARG A 40 -10.43 18.42 -5.83
CA ARG A 40 -9.83 17.62 -6.89
C ARG A 40 -8.31 17.66 -6.85
N GLN A 41 -7.71 18.85 -6.69
CA GLN A 41 -6.26 18.98 -6.56
C GLN A 41 -5.73 18.23 -5.34
N VAL A 42 -6.36 18.40 -4.17
CA VAL A 42 -5.97 17.70 -2.94
C VAL A 42 -6.04 16.18 -3.09
N PHE A 43 -7.10 15.66 -3.72
CA PHE A 43 -7.23 14.22 -4.00
C PHE A 43 -6.05 13.70 -4.82
N TRP A 44 -5.71 14.36 -5.93
CA TRP A 44 -4.62 13.94 -6.80
C TRP A 44 -3.25 14.09 -6.13
N THR A 45 -3.05 15.13 -5.32
CA THR A 45 -1.83 15.32 -4.52
C THR A 45 -1.64 14.17 -3.54
N TYR A 46 -2.66 13.84 -2.74
CA TYR A 46 -2.57 12.74 -1.78
C TYR A 46 -2.43 11.38 -2.45
N ALA A 47 -3.15 11.14 -3.56
CA ALA A 47 -2.97 9.93 -4.35
C ALA A 47 -1.53 9.78 -4.84
N THR A 48 -0.92 10.88 -5.30
CA THR A 48 0.49 10.89 -5.76
C THR A 48 1.46 10.64 -4.61
N TYR A 49 1.25 11.27 -3.45
CA TYR A 49 2.11 11.06 -2.27
C TYR A 49 2.07 9.61 -1.80
N ILE A 50 0.88 9.01 -1.69
CA ILE A 50 0.70 7.61 -1.32
C ILE A 50 1.40 6.69 -2.33
N TRP A 51 1.25 6.99 -3.62
CA TRP A 51 1.85 6.19 -4.70
C TRP A 51 3.39 6.23 -4.65
N VAL A 52 3.98 7.42 -4.52
CA VAL A 52 5.44 7.60 -4.39
C VAL A 52 5.97 6.91 -3.13
N THR A 53 5.27 7.06 -1.99
CA THR A 53 5.67 6.40 -0.74
C THR A 53 5.71 4.88 -0.88
N ASN A 54 4.71 4.27 -1.52
CA ASN A 54 4.72 2.82 -1.79
C ASN A 54 5.90 2.40 -2.66
N ILE A 55 6.28 3.22 -3.65
CA ILE A 55 7.46 2.96 -4.48
C ILE A 55 8.73 3.05 -3.64
N CYS A 56 8.89 4.10 -2.82
CA CYS A 56 10.07 4.27 -1.98
C CYS A 56 10.25 3.08 -1.02
N PHE A 57 9.19 2.63 -0.35
CA PHE A 57 9.24 1.44 0.49
C PHE A 57 9.53 0.17 -0.31
N GLY A 58 8.92 0.05 -1.49
CA GLY A 58 9.14 -1.04 -2.43
C GLY A 58 10.61 -1.16 -2.84
N VAL A 59 11.20 -0.06 -3.29
CA VAL A 59 12.62 0.04 -3.70
C VAL A 59 13.54 -0.26 -2.52
N LEU A 60 13.33 0.39 -1.37
CA LEU A 60 14.15 0.19 -0.18
C LEU A 60 14.18 -1.30 0.22
N SER A 61 13.02 -1.96 0.20
CA SER A 61 12.90 -3.35 0.65
C SER A 61 13.39 -4.37 -0.39
N ALA A 62 13.25 -4.06 -1.69
CA ALA A 62 13.69 -4.94 -2.76
C ALA A 62 15.21 -4.89 -2.98
N PHE A 63 15.81 -3.70 -2.92
CA PHE A 63 17.21 -3.48 -3.30
C PHE A 63 18.16 -3.34 -2.10
N ALA A 64 17.66 -2.86 -0.95
CA ALA A 64 18.45 -2.66 0.26
C ALA A 64 17.80 -3.30 1.50
N PRO A 65 17.41 -4.60 1.46
CA PRO A 65 16.79 -5.26 2.61
C PRO A 65 17.72 -5.34 3.83
N GLU A 66 19.04 -5.32 3.62
CA GLU A 66 20.02 -5.41 4.72
C GLU A 66 19.96 -4.17 5.62
N TRP A 67 19.74 -2.98 5.06
CA TRP A 67 19.61 -1.74 5.83
C TRP A 67 18.42 -1.77 6.80
N LEU A 68 17.38 -2.54 6.44
CA LEU A 68 16.21 -2.76 7.30
C LEU A 68 16.45 -3.86 8.35
N LEU A 69 17.48 -4.68 8.18
CA LEU A 69 17.83 -5.80 9.07
C LEU A 69 18.98 -5.49 10.02
N GLU A 70 19.70 -4.38 9.84
CA GLU A 70 20.85 -3.96 10.66
C GLU A 70 20.50 -3.64 12.14
N ARG A 71 19.23 -3.77 12.55
CA ARG A 71 18.72 -3.58 13.94
C ARG A 71 19.04 -2.23 14.59
N THR A 72 19.46 -1.26 13.79
CA THR A 72 19.70 0.12 14.22
C THR A 72 18.39 0.79 14.64
N ALA A 73 18.48 1.87 15.41
CA ALA A 73 17.30 2.66 15.76
C ALA A 73 16.57 3.18 14.51
N LEU A 74 17.32 3.55 13.46
CA LEU A 74 16.76 3.99 12.19
C LEU A 74 16.01 2.86 11.48
N ALA A 75 16.61 1.66 11.39
CA ALA A 75 15.98 0.51 10.78
C ALA A 75 14.62 0.21 11.44
N ARG A 76 14.58 0.18 12.79
CA ARG A 76 13.35 -0.05 13.54
C ARG A 76 12.32 1.07 13.36
N ALA A 77 12.75 2.33 13.32
CA ALA A 77 11.84 3.45 13.09
C ALA A 77 11.21 3.37 11.69
N VAL A 78 12.00 3.04 10.67
CA VAL A 78 11.51 2.89 9.29
C VAL A 78 10.59 1.69 9.17
N THR A 79 10.99 0.50 9.64
CA THR A 79 10.13 -0.68 9.58
C THR A 79 8.87 -0.52 10.43
N GLY A 80 8.97 0.15 11.59
CA GLY A 80 7.83 0.48 12.44
C GLY A 80 6.86 1.44 11.76
N TYR A 81 7.37 2.45 11.06
CA TYR A 81 6.56 3.36 10.25
C TYR A 81 5.85 2.61 9.12
N ILE A 82 6.55 1.75 8.37
CA ILE A 82 5.96 0.94 7.30
C ILE A 82 4.89 -0.01 7.87
N THR A 83 5.14 -0.59 9.04
CA THR A 83 4.17 -1.44 9.75
C THR A 83 2.90 -0.66 10.09
N ALA A 84 3.04 0.53 10.68
CA ALA A 84 1.92 1.38 11.03
C ALA A 84 1.14 1.84 9.79
N TYR A 85 1.83 2.17 8.71
CA TYR A 85 1.24 2.58 7.44
C TYR A 85 0.36 1.47 6.83
N TRP A 86 0.90 0.24 6.69
CA TRP A 86 0.13 -0.88 6.14
C TRP A 86 -0.94 -1.38 7.11
N GLY A 87 -0.67 -1.36 8.41
CA GLY A 87 -1.65 -1.69 9.45
C GLY A 87 -2.84 -0.73 9.44
N ALA A 88 -2.59 0.58 9.35
CA ALA A 88 -3.65 1.58 9.19
C ALA A 88 -4.43 1.34 7.89
N ARG A 89 -3.75 1.05 6.78
CA ARG A 89 -4.42 0.75 5.50
C ARG A 89 -5.31 -0.50 5.57
N LEU A 90 -4.87 -1.53 6.30
CA LEU A 90 -5.63 -2.75 6.55
C LEU A 90 -6.85 -2.48 7.43
N LEU A 91 -6.68 -1.71 8.52
CA LEU A 91 -7.78 -1.28 9.38
C LEU A 91 -8.82 -0.49 8.58
N VAL A 92 -8.39 0.44 7.74
CA VAL A 92 -9.30 1.22 6.88
C VAL A 92 -10.11 0.30 5.96
N GLN A 93 -9.49 -0.75 5.40
CA GLN A 93 -10.17 -1.74 4.56
C GLN A 93 -11.31 -2.45 5.29
N PHE A 94 -11.14 -2.79 6.57
CA PHE A 94 -12.16 -3.52 7.32
C PHE A 94 -13.18 -2.62 8.02
N VAL A 95 -12.77 -1.43 8.49
CA VAL A 95 -13.62 -0.54 9.29
C VAL A 95 -14.44 0.40 8.42
N PHE A 96 -13.83 1.01 7.39
CA PHE A 96 -14.50 2.04 6.59
C PHE A 96 -15.14 1.49 5.31
N PHE A 97 -14.51 0.52 4.65
CA PHE A 97 -15.10 -0.09 3.46
C PHE A 97 -16.12 -1.16 3.85
N HIS A 98 -17.37 -0.75 4.09
CA HIS A 98 -18.49 -1.66 4.24
C HIS A 98 -18.74 -2.40 2.92
N ARG A 99 -18.83 -3.74 2.97
CA ARG A 99 -19.10 -4.65 1.83
C ARG A 99 -20.36 -4.32 1.00
N SER A 100 -21.19 -3.39 1.45
CA SER A 100 -22.47 -3.02 0.84
C SER A 100 -22.35 -2.17 -0.45
N ALA A 101 -21.19 -1.55 -0.70
CA ALA A 101 -20.97 -0.71 -1.89
C ALA A 101 -20.05 -1.35 -2.95
N ALA A 102 -19.63 -2.60 -2.75
CA ALA A 102 -18.71 -3.29 -3.65
C ALA A 102 -19.45 -3.79 -4.91
N PRO A 103 -18.91 -3.58 -6.13
CA PRO A 103 -19.45 -4.17 -7.35
C PRO A 103 -19.52 -5.69 -7.24
N SER A 104 -20.67 -6.28 -7.56
CA SER A 104 -20.86 -7.74 -7.57
C SER A 104 -20.05 -8.38 -8.70
N GLY A 105 -18.99 -9.11 -8.36
CA GLY A 105 -18.17 -9.83 -9.35
C GLY A 105 -17.11 -10.72 -8.73
N ALA A 106 -16.90 -11.92 -9.30
CA ALA A 106 -15.86 -12.84 -8.84
C ALA A 106 -14.45 -12.22 -8.94
N PHE A 107 -14.20 -11.42 -9.98
CA PHE A 107 -12.96 -10.67 -10.15
C PHE A 107 -12.70 -9.65 -9.04
N TYR A 108 -13.71 -8.86 -8.65
CA TYR A 108 -13.56 -7.85 -7.61
C TYR A 108 -13.26 -8.49 -6.25
N ARG A 109 -13.95 -9.60 -5.91
CA ARG A 109 -13.68 -10.37 -4.69
C ARG A 109 -12.26 -10.97 -4.69
N ALA A 110 -11.80 -11.50 -5.82
CA ALA A 110 -10.45 -12.03 -5.94
C ALA A 110 -9.40 -10.93 -5.79
N ALA A 111 -9.58 -9.78 -6.45
CA ALA A 111 -8.69 -8.64 -6.33
C ALA A 111 -8.65 -8.09 -4.90
N GLU A 112 -9.80 -7.97 -4.24
CA GLU A 112 -9.88 -7.56 -2.84
C GLU A 112 -9.15 -8.55 -1.92
N ALA A 113 -9.37 -9.86 -2.08
CA ALA A 113 -8.68 -10.88 -1.29
C ALA A 113 -7.16 -10.80 -1.47
N VAL A 114 -6.68 -10.65 -2.71
CA VAL A 114 -5.24 -10.48 -3.00
C VAL A 114 -4.68 -9.23 -2.33
N LEU A 115 -5.38 -8.10 -2.40
CA LEU A 115 -4.94 -6.85 -1.77
C LEU A 115 -4.91 -6.96 -0.25
N VAL A 116 -5.94 -7.53 0.36
CA VAL A 116 -6.00 -7.75 1.81
C VAL A 116 -4.87 -8.68 2.26
N SER A 117 -4.65 -9.79 1.55
CA SER A 117 -3.54 -10.70 1.82
C SER A 117 -2.19 -10.01 1.70
N LEU A 118 -2.01 -9.16 0.68
CA LEU A 118 -0.80 -8.36 0.53
C LEU A 118 -0.61 -7.40 1.71
N PHE A 119 -1.63 -6.64 2.11
CA PHE A 119 -1.52 -5.69 3.22
C PHE A 119 -1.24 -6.38 4.55
N LEU A 120 -1.87 -7.54 4.80
CA LEU A 120 -1.59 -8.37 5.96
C LEU A 120 -0.14 -8.87 5.95
N PHE A 121 0.32 -9.37 4.80
CA PHE A 121 1.69 -9.83 4.61
C PHE A 121 2.70 -8.71 4.88
N LEU A 122 2.51 -7.52 4.30
CA LEU A 122 3.39 -6.38 4.52
C LEU A 122 3.41 -5.99 6.01
N THR A 123 2.25 -5.83 6.63
CA THR A 123 2.15 -5.49 8.06
C THR A 123 2.88 -6.50 8.94
N ALA A 124 2.71 -7.80 8.68
CA ALA A 124 3.35 -8.86 9.46
C ALA A 124 4.87 -8.89 9.27
N VAL A 125 5.37 -8.78 8.03
CA VAL A 125 6.81 -8.82 7.73
C VAL A 125 7.54 -7.63 8.35
N TYR A 126 7.05 -6.41 8.15
CA TYR A 126 7.68 -5.23 8.74
C TYR A 126 7.50 -5.20 10.27
N GLY A 127 6.35 -5.64 10.78
CA GLY A 127 6.10 -5.73 12.22
C GLY A 127 7.09 -6.67 12.90
N TYR A 128 7.29 -7.85 12.31
CA TYR A 128 8.29 -8.80 12.80
C TYR A 128 9.72 -8.21 12.71
N THR A 129 10.07 -7.56 11.60
CA THR A 129 11.38 -6.93 11.39
C THR A 129 11.66 -5.80 12.40
N THR A 130 10.61 -5.12 12.86
CA THR A 130 10.74 -4.02 13.83
C THR A 130 11.10 -4.51 15.23
N VAL A 131 10.61 -5.69 15.61
CA VAL A 131 10.79 -6.24 16.97
C VAL A 131 11.93 -7.26 17.08
N SER A 132 12.31 -7.90 15.97
CA SER A 132 13.38 -8.90 15.92
C SER A 132 14.77 -8.27 15.94
#